data_AF-A0A108D0M5-F1
#
_entry.id   AF-A0A108D0M5-F1
#
_cell.length_a   1.000
_cell.length_b   1.000
_cell.length_c   1.000
_cell.angle_alpha   90.00
_cell.angle_beta   90.00
_cell.angle_gamma   90.00
#
_symmetry.space_group_name_H-M   'P 1'
#
loop_
_entity.id
_entity.type
_entity.pdbx_description
1 polymer ?
#
loop_
_entity_poly.entity_id
_entity_poly.type
_entity_poly.pdbx_seq_one_letter_code
_entity_poly.pdbx_strand_id
1 'polypeptide(L)'
;MYVKVALWRAKYVNSALPGVYAKVAGPFLEQAGFKNVMGEMPDARWALPGDIIVYKLHGDENPTVDNKKPAGHIDIRTYHHYISDFRRNHLFFHGHGTFYEVSGVYRKPGYSDPSVTARVKAFLKVIRSKEASTLFEHYGDKATYGAVYGGLKLEDCIKDFSTHPFANKNVDHSPAGAYQITKGTWASGWKDNGMPRDFSPATQDRYALWIMEMQWEKSGDQSSQTALGYVRLGDLDNAVRLLRSQWAFLPGAGQSRGYTMDQLKADFNKFLKEYM
;
A
#
# COMPACT_ATOMS: atom_id res chain seq x y z
N MET A 1 19.17 -15.55 2.12
CA MET A 1 19.62 -16.58 1.15
C MET A 1 18.58 -16.85 0.05
N TYR A 2 17.33 -17.14 0.39
CA TYR A 2 16.27 -17.53 -0.57
C TYR A 2 16.02 -16.53 -1.71
N VAL A 3 15.84 -15.23 -1.42
CA VAL A 3 15.66 -14.19 -2.45
C VAL A 3 16.82 -14.18 -3.46
N LYS A 4 18.07 -14.30 -2.98
CA LYS A 4 19.27 -14.29 -3.84
C LYS A 4 19.28 -15.49 -4.79
N VAL A 5 18.90 -16.66 -4.30
CA VAL A 5 18.76 -17.89 -5.11
C VAL A 5 17.63 -17.73 -6.13
N ALA A 6 16.49 -17.17 -5.73
CA ALA A 6 15.36 -16.94 -6.63
C ALA A 6 15.74 -16.00 -7.78
N LEU A 7 16.41 -14.87 -7.48
CA LEU A 7 16.90 -13.93 -8.50
C LEU A 7 17.86 -14.58 -9.49
N TRP A 8 18.79 -15.42 -9.00
CA TRP A 8 19.73 -16.14 -9.86
C TRP A 8 19.03 -17.19 -10.73
N ARG A 9 18.16 -18.03 -10.14
CA ARG A 9 17.42 -19.05 -10.89
C ARG A 9 16.48 -18.45 -11.93
N ALA A 10 15.89 -17.30 -11.63
CA ALA A 10 15.04 -16.56 -12.56
C ALA A 10 15.85 -15.79 -13.63
N LYS A 11 17.19 -15.83 -13.59
CA LYS A 11 18.11 -15.13 -14.51
C LYS A 11 18.00 -13.60 -14.46
N TYR A 12 17.56 -13.04 -13.33
CA TYR A 12 17.57 -11.59 -13.10
C TYR A 12 19.00 -11.09 -12.80
N VAL A 13 19.85 -12.01 -12.34
CA VAL A 13 21.27 -11.82 -12.06
C VAL A 13 22.07 -13.01 -12.62
N ASN A 14 23.31 -12.78 -13.03
CA ASN A 14 24.15 -13.80 -13.67
C ASN A 14 24.72 -14.83 -12.68
N SER A 15 24.82 -14.46 -11.40
CA SER A 15 25.28 -15.30 -10.30
C SER A 15 24.52 -14.94 -9.02
N ALA A 16 24.55 -15.81 -8.01
CA ALA A 16 23.96 -15.50 -6.71
C ALA A 16 24.60 -14.22 -6.13
N LEU A 17 23.75 -13.27 -5.69
CA LEU A 17 24.21 -12.00 -5.13
C LEU A 17 25.16 -12.22 -3.93
N PRO A 18 26.26 -11.46 -3.82
CA PRO A 18 27.19 -11.56 -2.69
C PRO A 18 26.61 -10.96 -1.40
N GLY A 19 27.37 -11.04 -0.32
CA GLY A 19 27.02 -10.57 1.02
C GLY A 19 26.24 -11.59 1.85
N VAL A 20 26.43 -11.59 3.16
CA VAL A 20 25.74 -12.54 4.05
C VAL A 20 24.37 -11.98 4.46
N TYR A 21 24.32 -10.70 4.83
CA TYR A 21 23.13 -10.08 5.39
C TYR A 21 22.22 -9.40 4.36
N ALA A 22 20.93 -9.32 4.69
CA ALA A 22 19.90 -8.78 3.82
C ALA A 22 19.97 -7.25 3.73
N LYS A 23 20.25 -6.57 4.85
CA LYS A 23 20.33 -5.09 4.91
C LYS A 23 21.37 -4.47 3.95
N VAL A 24 22.43 -5.20 3.62
CA VAL A 24 23.49 -4.78 2.70
C VAL A 24 23.23 -5.19 1.24
N ALA A 25 22.07 -5.75 0.92
CA ALA A 25 21.80 -6.26 -0.44
C ALA A 25 21.74 -5.15 -1.50
N GLY A 26 21.46 -3.91 -1.11
CA GLY A 26 21.22 -2.78 -2.01
C GLY A 26 22.33 -2.54 -3.03
N PRO A 27 23.58 -2.26 -2.60
CA PRO A 27 24.69 -2.05 -3.53
C PRO A 27 24.92 -3.21 -4.51
N PHE A 28 24.69 -4.45 -4.07
CA PHE A 28 24.84 -5.63 -4.92
C PHE A 28 23.71 -5.76 -5.96
N LEU A 29 22.48 -5.35 -5.59
CA LEU A 29 21.36 -5.27 -6.54
C LEU A 29 21.65 -4.21 -7.61
N GLU A 30 22.19 -3.05 -7.22
CA GLU A 30 22.55 -1.97 -8.15
C GLU A 30 23.66 -2.40 -9.12
N GLN A 31 24.71 -3.06 -8.61
CA GLN A 31 25.76 -3.66 -9.45
C GLN A 31 25.20 -4.71 -10.42
N ALA A 32 24.14 -5.42 -10.03
CA ALA A 32 23.44 -6.37 -10.88
C ALA A 32 22.43 -5.69 -11.83
N GLY A 33 22.41 -4.36 -11.93
CA GLY A 33 21.60 -3.61 -12.88
C GLY A 33 20.17 -3.31 -12.41
N PHE A 34 19.88 -3.45 -11.12
CA PHE A 34 18.65 -2.90 -10.54
C PHE A 34 18.82 -1.39 -10.30
N LYS A 35 17.70 -0.67 -10.23
CA LYS A 35 17.66 0.74 -9.84
C LYS A 35 16.92 0.89 -8.52
N ASN A 36 17.47 1.65 -7.58
CA ASN A 36 16.74 2.04 -6.38
C ASN A 36 15.67 3.06 -6.73
N VAL A 37 14.40 2.67 -6.62
CA VAL A 37 13.20 3.44 -6.98
C VAL A 37 12.43 3.91 -5.74
N MET A 38 13.02 3.80 -4.54
CA MET A 38 12.35 4.17 -3.29
C MET A 38 11.84 5.63 -3.30
N GLY A 39 12.58 6.55 -3.94
CA GLY A 39 12.19 7.96 -4.06
C GLY A 39 11.10 8.25 -5.10
N GLU A 40 10.69 7.25 -5.90
CA GLU A 40 9.66 7.40 -6.94
C GLU A 40 8.25 7.05 -6.43
N MET A 41 8.11 6.63 -5.17
CA MET A 41 6.86 6.17 -4.60
C MET A 41 6.70 6.62 -3.14
N PRO A 42 5.45 6.82 -2.67
CA PRO A 42 5.23 7.34 -1.31
C PRO A 42 5.47 6.29 -0.21
N ASP A 43 5.41 5.00 -0.54
CA ASP A 43 5.64 3.89 0.39
C ASP A 43 5.93 2.60 -0.39
N ALA A 44 6.64 1.64 0.20
CA ALA A 44 6.98 0.37 -0.46
C ALA A 44 5.78 -0.56 -0.73
N ARG A 45 4.57 -0.27 -0.21
CA ARG A 45 3.32 -0.88 -0.70
C ARG A 45 2.98 -0.50 -2.14
N TRP A 46 3.65 0.49 -2.72
CA TRP A 46 3.56 0.83 -4.14
C TRP A 46 4.56 0.07 -5.02
N ALA A 47 5.48 -0.70 -4.42
CA ALA A 47 6.43 -1.52 -5.16
C ALA A 47 5.69 -2.43 -6.15
N LEU A 48 6.22 -2.54 -7.36
CA LEU A 48 5.65 -3.35 -8.43
C LEU A 48 5.98 -4.83 -8.22
N PRO A 49 5.17 -5.76 -8.74
CA PRO A 49 5.56 -7.16 -8.82
C PRO A 49 6.94 -7.30 -9.49
N GLY A 50 7.85 -8.04 -8.85
CA GLY A 50 9.24 -8.20 -9.27
C GLY A 50 10.23 -7.24 -8.59
N ASP A 51 9.76 -6.18 -7.94
CA ASP A 51 10.64 -5.30 -7.16
C ASP A 51 11.17 -6.03 -5.91
N ILE A 52 12.40 -5.70 -5.54
CA ILE A 52 13.09 -6.24 -4.36
C ILE A 52 13.07 -5.18 -3.27
N ILE A 53 12.51 -5.51 -2.10
CA ILE A 53 12.42 -4.59 -0.97
C ILE A 53 13.45 -5.03 0.06
N VAL A 54 14.36 -4.12 0.41
CA VAL A 54 15.39 -4.35 1.42
C VAL A 54 15.01 -3.61 2.68
N TYR A 55 15.18 -4.27 3.82
CA TYR A 55 14.84 -3.73 5.12
C TYR A 55 16.06 -3.75 6.04
N LYS A 56 16.14 -2.73 6.89
CA LYS A 56 17.02 -2.69 8.05
C LYS A 56 16.19 -2.71 9.33
N LEU A 57 16.82 -3.02 10.45
CA LEU A 57 16.18 -2.81 11.74
C LEU A 57 16.11 -1.30 12.02
N HIS A 58 15.01 -0.83 12.58
CA HIS A 58 14.90 0.54 13.08
C HIS A 58 16.02 0.81 14.09
N GLY A 59 16.67 1.97 13.96
CA GLY A 59 17.85 2.31 14.76
C GLY A 59 19.18 1.69 14.27
N ASP A 60 19.19 0.88 13.20
CA ASP A 60 20.44 0.51 12.53
C ASP A 60 20.93 1.68 11.66
N GLU A 61 21.81 2.50 12.25
CA GLU A 61 22.35 3.71 11.62
C GLU A 61 23.31 3.39 10.47
N ASN A 62 23.96 2.22 10.48
CA ASN A 62 24.99 1.85 9.50
C ASN A 62 24.70 0.49 8.85
N PRO A 63 23.64 0.39 8.01
CA PRO A 63 23.23 -0.87 7.41
C PRO A 63 24.19 -1.36 6.31
N THR A 64 25.27 -0.64 6.01
CA THR A 64 26.25 -0.93 4.94
C THR A 64 27.33 -1.94 5.34
N VAL A 65 27.37 -2.38 6.60
CA VAL A 65 28.39 -3.29 7.11
C VAL A 65 27.90 -4.74 7.08
N ASP A 66 28.52 -5.58 6.23
CA ASP A 66 28.24 -7.02 6.18
C ASP A 66 28.81 -7.74 7.41
N ASN A 67 28.23 -8.88 7.78
CA ASN A 67 28.58 -9.67 8.97
C ASN A 67 28.30 -9.04 10.36
N LYS A 68 27.78 -7.81 10.44
CA LYS A 68 27.33 -7.19 11.71
C LYS A 68 25.83 -7.32 11.95
N LYS A 69 25.40 -7.93 13.07
CA LYS A 69 23.98 -7.99 13.46
C LYS A 69 23.43 -6.57 13.70
N PRO A 70 22.11 -6.34 13.49
CA PRO A 70 21.10 -7.27 12.97
C PRO A 70 21.25 -7.52 11.46
N ALA A 71 20.72 -8.64 10.95
CA ALA A 71 20.91 -9.04 9.55
C ALA A 71 20.01 -8.30 8.54
N GLY A 72 18.99 -7.57 9.01
CA GLY A 72 17.95 -6.98 8.16
C GLY A 72 17.00 -8.02 7.58
N HIS A 73 16.19 -7.59 6.61
CA HIS A 73 15.27 -8.46 5.86
C HIS A 73 15.27 -8.09 4.37
N ILE A 74 14.78 -8.99 3.52
CA ILE A 74 14.67 -8.75 2.08
C ILE A 74 13.50 -9.57 1.52
N ASP A 75 12.63 -8.93 0.76
CA ASP A 75 11.47 -9.55 0.12
C ASP A 75 11.46 -9.29 -1.39
N ILE A 76 10.88 -10.22 -2.16
CA ILE A 76 10.41 -10.00 -3.53
C ILE A 76 8.92 -9.63 -3.45
N ARG A 77 8.53 -8.52 -4.05
CA ARG A 77 7.12 -8.13 -4.17
C ARG A 77 6.44 -8.96 -5.25
N THR A 78 5.26 -9.51 -4.97
CA THR A 78 4.33 -10.05 -5.97
C THR A 78 3.07 -9.20 -6.05
N TYR A 79 2.06 -9.64 -6.81
CA TYR A 79 0.75 -8.97 -6.80
C TYR A 79 0.13 -8.97 -5.40
N HIS A 80 0.11 -10.13 -4.73
CA HIS A 80 -0.57 -10.29 -3.45
C HIS A 80 0.37 -10.30 -2.24
N HIS A 81 1.65 -10.63 -2.43
CA HIS A 81 2.53 -11.07 -1.36
C HIS A 81 3.88 -10.37 -1.33
N TYR A 82 4.57 -10.59 -0.22
CA TYR A 82 5.99 -10.37 -0.01
C TYR A 82 6.63 -11.73 0.21
N ILE A 83 7.64 -12.08 -0.60
CA ILE A 83 8.25 -13.41 -0.60
C ILE A 83 9.72 -13.31 -0.24
N SER A 84 10.10 -13.98 0.84
CA SER A 84 11.47 -14.15 1.30
C SER A 84 11.77 -15.64 1.48
N ASP A 85 12.25 -16.05 2.65
CA ASP A 85 12.29 -17.44 3.09
C ASP A 85 10.90 -17.98 3.48
N PHE A 86 9.91 -17.09 3.58
CA PHE A 86 8.50 -17.40 3.76
C PHE A 86 7.64 -16.39 3.00
N ARG A 87 6.33 -16.63 2.96
CA ARG A 87 5.36 -15.79 2.26
C ARG A 87 4.55 -14.98 3.25
N ARG A 88 4.27 -13.72 2.92
CA ARG A 88 3.40 -12.85 3.72
C ARG A 88 2.48 -12.00 2.87
N ASN A 89 1.35 -11.62 3.46
CA ASN A 89 0.32 -10.80 2.82
C ASN A 89 0.56 -9.29 3.03
N HIS A 90 1.36 -8.92 4.02
CA HIS A 90 1.60 -7.53 4.40
C HIS A 90 3.09 -7.20 4.44
N LEU A 91 3.39 -5.91 4.26
CA LEU A 91 4.77 -5.41 4.33
C LEU A 91 5.38 -5.71 5.71
N PHE A 92 6.67 -6.06 5.71
CA PHE A 92 7.37 -6.42 6.93
C PHE A 92 7.74 -5.19 7.78
N PHE A 93 6.86 -4.81 8.70
CA PHE A 93 7.11 -3.75 9.68
C PHE A 93 7.45 -4.27 11.08
N HIS A 94 7.03 -5.48 11.43
CA HIS A 94 7.10 -6.01 12.80
C HIS A 94 7.70 -7.41 12.86
N GLY A 95 8.64 -7.61 13.79
CA GLY A 95 9.04 -8.93 14.26
C GLY A 95 9.45 -8.87 15.73
N HIS A 96 8.79 -9.64 16.61
CA HIS A 96 9.19 -9.89 18.01
C HIS A 96 9.79 -8.68 18.77
N GLY A 97 9.05 -7.58 18.90
CA GLY A 97 9.50 -6.39 19.65
C GLY A 97 10.54 -5.52 18.93
N THR A 98 10.80 -5.80 17.65
CA THR A 98 11.70 -5.02 16.79
C THR A 98 10.98 -4.55 15.53
N PHE A 99 11.25 -3.30 15.13
CA PHE A 99 10.64 -2.67 13.96
C PHE A 99 11.61 -2.70 12.79
N TYR A 100 11.12 -3.04 11.60
CA TYR A 100 11.91 -2.96 10.37
C TYR A 100 11.52 -1.73 9.56
N GLU A 101 12.51 -1.10 8.97
CA GLU A 101 12.35 0.03 8.06
C GLU A 101 12.82 -0.39 6.67
N VAL A 102 12.09 0.04 5.65
CA VAL A 102 12.53 -0.13 4.27
C VAL A 102 13.75 0.76 4.04
N SER A 103 14.89 0.15 3.70
CA SER A 103 16.12 0.86 3.35
C SER A 103 16.28 1.04 1.84
N GLY A 104 15.53 0.29 1.03
CA GLY A 104 15.50 0.48 -0.42
C GLY A 104 14.47 -0.39 -1.12
N VAL A 105 14.04 0.07 -2.30
CA VAL A 105 13.18 -0.70 -3.22
C VAL A 105 13.89 -0.73 -4.56
N TYR A 106 14.24 -1.91 -5.04
CA TYR A 106 15.10 -2.12 -6.20
C TYR A 106 14.33 -2.77 -7.33
N ARG A 107 14.27 -2.08 -8.47
CA ARG A 107 13.56 -2.53 -9.67
C ARG A 107 14.53 -2.92 -10.75
N LYS A 108 14.35 -4.10 -11.35
CA LYS A 108 15.05 -4.48 -12.57
C LYS A 108 14.30 -3.91 -13.79
N PRO A 109 14.91 -3.04 -14.60
CA PRO A 109 14.25 -2.49 -15.78
C PRO A 109 13.76 -3.59 -16.74
N GLY A 110 12.49 -3.53 -17.15
CA GLY A 110 11.87 -4.49 -18.08
C GLY A 110 11.27 -5.74 -17.44
N TYR A 111 11.31 -5.88 -16.12
CA TYR A 111 10.86 -7.09 -15.41
C TYR A 111 9.72 -6.88 -14.40
N SER A 112 9.13 -5.68 -14.40
CA SER A 112 7.97 -5.36 -13.57
C SER A 112 6.78 -4.95 -14.44
N ASP A 113 5.56 -5.12 -13.90
CA ASP A 113 4.34 -4.67 -14.55
C ASP A 113 4.02 -3.22 -14.15
N PRO A 114 4.27 -2.21 -15.02
CA PRO A 114 4.01 -0.81 -14.71
C PRO A 114 2.51 -0.48 -14.65
N SER A 115 1.64 -1.29 -15.27
CA SER A 115 0.19 -1.04 -15.30
C SER A 115 -0.46 -1.13 -13.91
N VAL A 116 0.21 -1.82 -12.97
CA VAL A 116 -0.19 -1.89 -11.57
C VAL A 116 -0.36 -0.50 -10.95
N THR A 117 0.53 0.45 -11.23
CA THR A 117 0.41 1.82 -10.69
C THR A 117 -0.86 2.49 -11.19
N ALA A 118 -1.18 2.36 -12.48
CA ALA A 118 -2.37 2.92 -13.08
C ALA A 118 -3.65 2.32 -12.49
N ARG A 119 -3.68 0.98 -12.32
CA ARG A 119 -4.81 0.27 -11.69
C ARG A 119 -5.03 0.69 -10.24
N VAL A 120 -3.98 0.79 -9.43
CA VAL A 120 -4.10 1.23 -8.04
C VAL A 120 -4.60 2.68 -7.97
N LYS A 121 -4.03 3.60 -8.77
CA LYS A 121 -4.48 5.00 -8.81
C LYS A 121 -5.95 5.12 -9.24
N ALA A 122 -6.35 4.37 -10.26
CA ALA A 122 -7.74 4.33 -10.74
C ALA A 122 -8.69 3.87 -9.64
N PHE A 123 -8.36 2.78 -8.95
CA PHE A 123 -9.20 2.26 -7.86
C PHE A 123 -9.29 3.22 -6.67
N LEU A 124 -8.19 3.86 -6.27
CA LEU A 124 -8.23 4.91 -5.25
C LEU A 124 -9.13 6.06 -5.66
N LYS A 125 -9.09 6.49 -6.93
CA LYS A 125 -9.96 7.55 -7.45
C LYS A 125 -11.44 7.13 -7.46
N VAL A 126 -11.76 5.85 -7.71
CA VAL A 126 -13.12 5.32 -7.52
C VAL A 126 -13.58 5.46 -6.07
N ILE A 127 -12.73 5.13 -5.10
CA ILE A 127 -13.10 5.29 -3.68
C ILE A 127 -13.40 6.76 -3.38
N ARG A 128 -12.49 7.66 -3.75
CA ARG A 128 -12.64 9.11 -3.52
C ARG A 128 -13.90 9.68 -4.17
N SER A 129 -14.21 9.26 -5.40
CA SER A 129 -15.39 9.75 -6.12
C SER A 129 -16.72 9.31 -5.52
N LYS A 130 -16.73 8.29 -4.65
CA LYS A 130 -17.95 7.80 -4.00
C LYS A 130 -18.04 8.17 -2.53
N GLU A 131 -16.96 7.94 -1.77
CA GLU A 131 -16.90 8.26 -0.34
C GLU A 131 -16.92 9.77 -0.06
N ALA A 132 -16.43 10.59 -0.99
CA ALA A 132 -16.45 12.05 -0.92
C ALA A 132 -17.13 12.68 -2.15
N SER A 133 -18.18 12.02 -2.67
CA SER A 133 -18.87 12.36 -3.93
C SER A 133 -19.21 13.84 -4.08
N THR A 134 -19.85 14.46 -3.07
CA THR A 134 -20.18 15.90 -3.11
C THR A 134 -18.96 16.78 -3.37
N LEU A 135 -17.85 16.52 -2.67
CA LEU A 135 -16.63 17.30 -2.87
C LEU A 135 -15.96 16.99 -4.21
N PHE A 136 -15.98 15.72 -4.61
CA PHE A 136 -15.45 15.27 -5.90
C PHE A 136 -16.16 15.96 -7.07
N GLU A 137 -17.49 16.02 -7.03
CA GLU A 137 -18.32 16.59 -8.09
C GLU A 137 -18.25 18.11 -8.15
N HIS A 138 -18.27 18.80 -7.00
CA HIS A 138 -18.33 20.27 -6.98
C HIS A 138 -16.95 20.95 -6.96
N TYR A 139 -15.92 20.28 -6.43
CA TYR A 139 -14.60 20.89 -6.19
C TYR A 139 -13.42 20.05 -6.71
N GLY A 140 -13.70 18.87 -7.28
CA GLY A 140 -12.71 18.01 -7.92
C GLY A 140 -11.99 17.05 -6.95
N ASP A 141 -11.24 16.12 -7.54
CA ASP A 141 -10.60 15.00 -6.85
C ASP A 141 -9.73 15.45 -5.65
N LYS A 142 -8.94 16.51 -5.80
CA LYS A 142 -8.05 16.99 -4.72
C LYS A 142 -8.80 17.47 -3.48
N ALA A 143 -10.01 17.99 -3.62
CA ALA A 143 -10.80 18.47 -2.49
C ALA A 143 -11.24 17.33 -1.56
N THR A 144 -11.35 16.10 -2.08
CA THR A 144 -11.80 14.92 -1.33
C THR A 144 -10.89 14.58 -0.14
N TYR A 145 -9.59 14.88 -0.23
CA TYR A 145 -8.65 14.68 0.89
C TYR A 145 -9.04 15.49 2.14
N GLY A 146 -9.75 16.61 1.96
CA GLY A 146 -10.25 17.42 3.06
C GLY A 146 -11.62 16.99 3.59
N ALA A 147 -12.24 15.93 3.05
CA ALA A 147 -13.58 15.53 3.44
C ALA A 147 -13.67 15.21 4.95
N VAL A 148 -14.79 15.57 5.57
CA VAL A 148 -15.15 15.12 6.92
C VAL A 148 -16.57 14.62 6.88
N TYR A 149 -16.90 13.63 7.71
CA TYR A 149 -18.26 13.12 7.79
C TYR A 149 -19.27 14.27 8.03
N GLY A 150 -20.26 14.38 7.14
CA GLY A 150 -21.28 15.44 7.16
C GLY A 150 -20.87 16.79 6.56
N GLY A 151 -19.59 17.00 6.26
CA GLY A 151 -19.09 18.21 5.59
C GLY A 151 -19.37 18.15 4.09
N LEU A 152 -20.09 19.14 3.56
CA LEU A 152 -20.49 19.19 2.16
C LEU A 152 -19.83 20.34 1.39
N LYS A 153 -19.22 21.30 2.10
CA LYS A 153 -18.59 22.48 1.52
C LYS A 153 -17.12 22.55 1.89
N LEU A 154 -16.34 23.32 1.12
CA LEU A 154 -14.92 23.53 1.40
C LEU A 154 -14.66 24.16 2.77
N GLU A 155 -15.56 24.99 3.29
CA GLU A 155 -15.45 25.58 4.64
C GLU A 155 -15.46 24.52 5.75
N ASP A 156 -16.18 23.41 5.56
CA ASP A 156 -16.28 22.30 6.51
C ASP A 156 -15.07 21.37 6.47
N CYS A 157 -14.28 21.43 5.39
CA CYS A 157 -13.16 20.51 5.15
C CYS A 157 -12.00 20.70 6.14
N ILE A 158 -11.22 19.63 6.31
CA ILE A 158 -9.94 19.62 7.03
C ILE A 158 -9.05 20.76 6.51
N LYS A 159 -8.59 21.60 7.44
CA LYS A 159 -7.64 22.69 7.17
C LYS A 159 -6.21 22.36 7.59
N ASP A 160 -6.08 21.53 8.63
CA ASP A 160 -4.81 21.06 9.14
C ASP A 160 -4.70 19.54 8.97
N PHE A 161 -3.70 19.12 8.22
CA PHE A 161 -3.40 17.72 7.93
C PHE A 161 -2.28 17.14 8.82
N SER A 162 -1.85 17.87 9.86
CA SER A 162 -0.85 17.40 10.83
C SER A 162 -1.30 16.17 11.64
N THR A 163 -2.61 15.91 11.71
CA THR A 163 -3.22 14.80 12.43
C THR A 163 -4.62 14.49 11.90
N HIS A 164 -5.19 13.34 12.29
CA HIS A 164 -6.57 13.02 11.97
C HIS A 164 -7.54 14.03 12.63
N PRO A 165 -8.55 14.57 11.93
CA PRO A 165 -9.38 15.70 12.42
C PRO A 165 -10.21 15.38 13.68
N PHE A 166 -10.37 14.09 13.98
CA PHE A 166 -11.06 13.58 15.18
C PHE A 166 -10.12 12.97 16.23
N ALA A 167 -8.80 13.06 16.08
CA ALA A 167 -7.83 12.41 16.98
C ALA A 167 -8.07 12.74 18.46
N ASN A 168 -8.36 14.02 18.76
CA ASN A 168 -8.58 14.52 20.12
C ASN A 168 -10.07 14.76 20.45
N LYS A 169 -10.99 14.23 19.63
CA LYS A 169 -12.44 14.40 19.81
C LYS A 169 -13.06 13.10 20.29
N ASN A 170 -14.08 13.20 21.14
CA ASN A 170 -14.93 12.07 21.54
C ASN A 170 -16.19 12.08 20.68
N VAL A 171 -16.22 11.26 19.63
CA VAL A 171 -17.30 11.21 18.64
C VAL A 171 -17.59 9.76 18.26
N ASP A 172 -18.86 9.44 18.04
CA ASP A 172 -19.30 8.09 17.63
C ASP A 172 -18.96 7.81 16.16
N HIS A 173 -18.97 8.86 15.33
CA HIS A 173 -18.59 8.81 13.93
C HIS A 173 -17.36 9.69 13.69
N SER A 174 -16.30 9.07 13.18
CA SER A 174 -15.05 9.73 12.82
C SER A 174 -14.53 9.47 11.40
N PRO A 175 -15.32 9.05 10.38
CA PRO A 175 -14.80 8.98 9.02
C PRO A 175 -14.30 10.34 8.52
N ALA A 176 -13.10 10.35 7.94
CA ALA A 176 -12.49 11.55 7.40
C ALA A 176 -11.57 11.26 6.21
N GLY A 177 -11.31 12.31 5.44
CA GLY A 177 -10.46 12.30 4.27
C GLY A 177 -11.05 11.59 3.06
N ALA A 178 -10.22 11.46 2.04
CA ALA A 178 -10.58 10.96 0.71
C ALA A 178 -11.15 9.53 0.75
N TYR A 179 -10.76 8.76 1.77
CA TYR A 179 -11.10 7.34 1.92
C TYR A 179 -11.96 7.07 3.16
N GLN A 180 -12.46 8.13 3.81
CA GLN A 180 -13.31 8.06 5.00
C GLN A 180 -12.70 7.16 6.10
N ILE A 181 -11.39 7.32 6.31
CA ILE A 181 -10.62 6.60 7.33
C ILE A 181 -11.17 7.01 8.71
N THR A 182 -11.45 6.03 9.57
CA THR A 182 -11.93 6.31 10.93
C THR A 182 -10.77 6.62 11.87
N LYS A 183 -11.07 7.32 12.99
CA LYS A 183 -10.11 7.55 14.08
C LYS A 183 -9.49 6.24 14.59
N GLY A 184 -10.28 5.17 14.71
CA GLY A 184 -9.82 3.87 15.17
C GLY A 184 -8.82 3.22 14.21
N THR A 185 -9.15 3.21 12.92
CA THR A 185 -8.28 2.67 11.86
C THR A 185 -6.97 3.46 11.77
N TRP A 186 -7.04 4.80 11.80
CA TRP A 186 -5.84 5.65 11.85
C TRP A 186 -4.99 5.35 13.09
N ALA A 187 -5.61 5.27 14.28
CA ALA A 187 -4.89 5.00 15.52
C ALA A 187 -4.17 3.64 15.52
N SER A 188 -4.81 2.58 15.03
CA SER A 188 -4.20 1.25 14.93
C SER A 188 -3.06 1.21 13.91
N GLY A 189 -3.18 1.96 12.80
CA GLY A 189 -2.12 2.02 11.80
C GLY A 189 -0.81 2.59 12.35
N TRP A 190 -0.84 3.76 12.99
CA TRP A 190 0.40 4.38 13.46
C TRP A 190 0.95 3.78 14.75
N LYS A 191 0.09 3.22 15.62
CA LYS A 191 0.55 2.55 16.86
C LYS A 191 1.17 1.19 16.60
N ASP A 192 0.52 0.40 15.74
CA ASP A 192 0.80 -1.04 15.66
C ASP A 192 1.31 -1.48 14.29
N ASN A 193 1.40 -0.57 13.30
CA ASN A 193 1.69 -0.95 11.90
C ASN A 193 2.71 -0.04 11.20
N GLY A 194 3.39 0.84 11.94
CA GLY A 194 4.45 1.69 11.38
C GLY A 194 3.95 2.70 10.34
N MET A 195 2.67 3.06 10.41
CA MET A 195 2.07 4.07 9.53
C MET A 195 2.41 5.48 10.04
N PRO A 196 2.52 6.49 9.14
CA PRO A 196 2.69 7.87 9.54
C PRO A 196 1.54 8.36 10.41
N ARG A 197 1.86 9.31 11.28
CA ARG A 197 0.93 9.89 12.26
C ARG A 197 0.24 11.16 11.75
N ASP A 198 0.70 11.74 10.65
CA ASP A 198 0.01 12.84 10.01
C ASP A 198 -1.24 12.35 9.27
N PHE A 199 -1.93 13.26 8.57
CA PHE A 199 -3.11 12.95 7.77
C PHE A 199 -3.05 13.61 6.39
N SER A 200 -1.84 13.92 5.91
CA SER A 200 -1.62 14.46 4.56
C SER A 200 -2.21 13.55 3.48
N PRO A 201 -2.46 14.09 2.26
CA PRO A 201 -2.95 13.27 1.14
C PRO A 201 -2.14 12.00 0.88
N ALA A 202 -0.80 12.09 0.94
CA ALA A 202 0.08 10.94 0.77
C ALA A 202 -0.10 9.89 1.87
N THR A 203 -0.27 10.33 3.12
CA THR A 203 -0.55 9.42 4.24
C THR A 203 -1.94 8.78 4.10
N GLN A 204 -2.96 9.52 3.69
CA GLN A 204 -4.28 8.96 3.42
C GLN A 204 -4.23 7.85 2.34
N ASP A 205 -3.50 8.09 1.23
CA ASP A 205 -3.29 7.06 0.19
C ASP A 205 -2.60 5.82 0.76
N ARG A 206 -1.59 6.01 1.61
CA ARG A 206 -0.86 4.92 2.26
C ARG A 206 -1.79 4.10 3.17
N TYR A 207 -2.68 4.75 3.93
CA TYR A 207 -3.68 4.07 4.74
C TYR A 207 -4.68 3.28 3.88
N ALA A 208 -5.14 3.83 2.76
CA ALA A 208 -6.03 3.10 1.85
C ALA A 208 -5.37 1.83 1.30
N LEU A 209 -4.10 1.90 0.90
CA LEU A 209 -3.33 0.72 0.48
C LEU A 209 -3.14 -0.28 1.61
N TRP A 210 -2.85 0.17 2.83
CA TRP A 210 -2.73 -0.70 3.99
C TRP A 210 -4.06 -1.41 4.31
N ILE A 211 -5.20 -0.70 4.27
CA ILE A 211 -6.52 -1.32 4.44
C ILE A 211 -6.73 -2.42 3.40
N MET A 212 -6.47 -2.15 2.12
CA MET A 212 -6.59 -3.16 1.06
C MET A 212 -5.61 -4.33 1.21
N GLU A 213 -4.40 -4.07 1.71
CA GLU A 213 -3.39 -5.10 1.99
C GLU A 213 -3.85 -6.03 3.12
N MET A 214 -4.46 -5.48 4.16
CA MET A 214 -4.93 -6.22 5.34
C MET A 214 -6.25 -6.96 5.11
N GLN A 215 -6.96 -6.69 4.01
CA GLN A 215 -8.10 -7.50 3.57
C GLN A 215 -7.59 -8.64 2.70
N TRP A 216 -7.62 -9.86 3.23
CA TRP A 216 -7.25 -11.07 2.49
C TRP A 216 -8.26 -12.18 2.71
N GLU A 217 -8.22 -13.17 1.82
CA GLU A 217 -9.01 -14.39 1.96
C GLU A 217 -8.69 -15.09 3.27
N LYS A 218 -9.71 -15.59 3.97
CA LYS A 218 -9.47 -16.40 5.17
C LYS A 218 -9.19 -17.84 4.72
N SER A 219 -7.95 -18.12 4.31
CA SER A 219 -7.46 -19.50 4.17
C SER A 219 -6.68 -19.90 5.41
N GLY A 220 -6.63 -21.20 5.71
CA GLY A 220 -5.83 -21.75 6.81
C GLY A 220 -4.32 -21.74 6.53
N ASP A 221 -3.86 -21.22 5.38
CA ASP A 221 -2.46 -21.12 5.01
C ASP A 221 -2.06 -19.67 4.65
N GLN A 222 -0.75 -19.39 4.66
CA GLN A 222 -0.22 -18.05 4.34
C GLN A 222 -0.22 -17.74 2.82
N SER A 223 -1.05 -18.44 2.03
CA SER A 223 -1.17 -18.23 0.58
C SER A 223 -2.29 -17.27 0.18
N SER A 224 -3.07 -16.80 1.16
CA SER A 224 -4.28 -16.01 0.93
C SER A 224 -4.05 -14.80 0.05
N GLN A 225 -4.93 -14.60 -0.92
CA GLN A 225 -4.86 -13.46 -1.82
C GLN A 225 -5.43 -12.21 -1.14
N THR A 226 -4.73 -11.09 -1.30
CA THR A 226 -5.12 -9.79 -0.75
C THR A 226 -6.01 -9.02 -1.73
N ALA A 227 -6.89 -8.16 -1.21
CA ALA A 227 -7.69 -7.24 -1.99
C ALA A 227 -6.79 -6.27 -2.78
N LEU A 228 -5.70 -5.80 -2.17
CA LEU A 228 -4.70 -5.00 -2.87
C LEU A 228 -4.13 -5.75 -4.07
N GLY A 229 -3.82 -7.04 -3.95
CA GLY A 229 -3.33 -7.82 -5.08
C GLY A 229 -4.35 -8.02 -6.19
N TYR A 230 -5.63 -8.19 -5.87
CA TYR A 230 -6.70 -8.23 -6.87
C TYR A 230 -6.86 -6.88 -7.60
N VAL A 231 -6.83 -5.75 -6.88
CA VAL A 231 -6.78 -4.41 -7.49
C VAL A 231 -5.58 -4.27 -8.42
N ARG A 232 -4.41 -4.75 -7.98
CA ARG A 232 -3.17 -4.72 -8.78
C ARG A 232 -3.26 -5.58 -10.03
N LEU A 233 -4.09 -6.62 -10.06
CA LEU A 233 -4.38 -7.44 -11.25
C LEU A 233 -5.48 -6.86 -12.13
N GLY A 234 -6.31 -5.96 -11.60
CA GLY A 234 -7.53 -5.48 -12.27
C GLY A 234 -8.73 -6.40 -12.08
N ASP A 235 -8.64 -7.37 -11.17
CA ASP A 235 -9.75 -8.25 -10.78
C ASP A 235 -10.64 -7.54 -9.74
N LEU A 236 -11.58 -6.74 -10.24
CA LEU A 236 -12.43 -5.93 -9.38
C LEU A 236 -13.48 -6.76 -8.64
N ASP A 237 -13.93 -7.90 -9.19
CA ASP A 237 -14.93 -8.75 -8.53
C ASP A 237 -14.39 -9.31 -7.22
N ASN A 238 -13.17 -9.87 -7.24
CA ASN A 238 -12.54 -10.38 -6.03
C ASN A 238 -12.08 -9.26 -5.08
N ALA A 239 -11.59 -8.13 -5.61
CA ALA A 239 -11.27 -6.98 -4.79
C ALA A 239 -12.48 -6.49 -3.99
N VAL A 240 -13.63 -6.25 -4.66
CA VAL A 240 -14.85 -5.76 -4.02
C VAL A 240 -15.39 -6.74 -2.98
N ARG A 241 -15.36 -8.05 -3.28
CA ARG A 241 -15.77 -9.09 -2.33
C ARG A 241 -15.05 -8.99 -0.98
N LEU A 242 -13.76 -8.68 -1.00
CA LEU A 242 -12.93 -8.53 0.21
C LEU A 242 -13.06 -7.15 0.87
N LEU A 243 -13.45 -6.12 0.11
CA LEU A 243 -13.45 -4.73 0.58
C LEU A 243 -14.81 -4.20 1.03
N ARG A 244 -15.91 -4.92 0.78
CA ARG A 244 -17.29 -4.49 1.08
C ARG A 244 -17.58 -4.12 2.54
N SER A 245 -16.75 -4.55 3.49
CA SER A 245 -16.87 -4.17 4.91
C SER A 245 -16.05 -2.92 5.28
N GLN A 246 -15.19 -2.46 4.37
CA GLN A 246 -14.29 -1.33 4.58
C GLN A 246 -14.87 -0.02 4.02
N TRP A 247 -15.54 -0.10 2.87
CA TRP A 247 -16.13 1.06 2.21
C TRP A 247 -17.61 0.82 1.90
N ALA A 248 -18.46 1.73 2.38
CA ALA A 248 -19.91 1.56 2.41
C ALA A 248 -20.55 1.67 1.02
N PHE A 249 -19.90 2.39 0.10
CA PHE A 249 -20.42 2.57 -1.26
C PHE A 249 -20.32 1.29 -2.12
N LEU A 250 -19.43 0.36 -1.76
CA LEU A 250 -19.08 -0.76 -2.63
C LEU A 250 -20.29 -1.65 -2.93
N PRO A 251 -20.39 -2.20 -4.15
CA PRO A 251 -21.48 -3.10 -4.51
C PRO A 251 -21.59 -4.29 -3.53
N GLY A 252 -22.78 -4.54 -3.00
CA GLY A 252 -23.04 -5.60 -2.02
C GLY A 252 -22.57 -5.29 -0.59
N ALA A 253 -22.10 -4.06 -0.31
CA ALA A 253 -21.98 -3.57 1.07
C ALA A 253 -23.37 -3.29 1.66
N GLY A 254 -23.55 -3.47 2.98
CA GLY A 254 -24.85 -3.33 3.64
C GLY A 254 -25.46 -1.92 3.57
N GLN A 255 -24.65 -0.91 3.27
CA GLN A 255 -25.05 0.49 3.13
C GLN A 255 -25.02 0.98 1.67
N SER A 256 -24.74 0.10 0.71
CA SER A 256 -24.65 0.47 -0.70
C SER A 256 -26.01 0.94 -1.22
N ARG A 257 -26.05 2.14 -1.82
CA ARG A 257 -27.27 2.78 -2.32
C ARG A 257 -27.46 2.54 -3.82
N GLY A 258 -27.38 1.29 -4.25
CA GLY A 258 -27.62 0.91 -5.65
C GLY A 258 -26.44 1.08 -6.61
N TYR A 259 -25.22 1.32 -6.09
CA TYR A 259 -24.01 1.34 -6.91
C TYR A 259 -23.65 -0.09 -7.33
N THR A 260 -23.59 -0.36 -8.63
CA THR A 260 -23.44 -1.72 -9.18
C THR A 260 -21.99 -2.06 -9.53
N MET A 261 -21.70 -3.35 -9.69
CA MET A 261 -20.39 -3.79 -10.19
C MET A 261 -20.06 -3.25 -11.58
N ASP A 262 -21.07 -3.11 -12.45
CA ASP A 262 -20.88 -2.56 -13.79
C ASP A 262 -20.53 -1.07 -13.76
N GLN A 263 -21.19 -0.30 -12.89
CA GLN A 263 -20.86 1.11 -12.66
C GLN A 263 -19.44 1.24 -12.07
N LEU A 264 -19.07 0.38 -11.12
CA LEU A 264 -17.71 0.35 -10.58
C LEU A 264 -16.66 0.06 -11.64
N LYS A 265 -16.89 -0.94 -12.48
CA LYS A 265 -15.99 -1.27 -13.60
C LYS A 265 -15.91 -0.12 -14.60
N ALA A 266 -17.02 0.56 -14.88
CA ALA A 266 -17.05 1.71 -15.77
C ALA A 266 -16.25 2.90 -15.21
N ASP A 267 -16.45 3.27 -13.94
CA ASP A 267 -15.70 4.34 -13.28
C ASP A 267 -14.21 3.99 -13.17
N PHE A 268 -13.88 2.74 -12.83
CA PHE A 268 -12.50 2.25 -12.81
C PHE A 268 -11.84 2.39 -14.18
N ASN A 269 -12.48 1.91 -15.25
CA ASN A 269 -11.94 1.99 -16.61
C ASN A 269 -11.82 3.44 -17.11
N LYS A 270 -12.75 4.31 -16.72
CA LYS A 270 -12.68 5.75 -17.00
C LYS A 270 -11.41 6.34 -16.36
N PHE A 271 -11.18 6.10 -15.07
CA PHE A 271 -10.01 6.63 -14.38
C PHE A 271 -8.71 5.95 -14.77
N LEU A 272 -8.74 4.67 -15.15
CA LEU A 272 -7.56 3.94 -15.63
C LEU A 272 -6.95 4.62 -16.85
N LYS A 273 -7.78 5.11 -17.77
CA LYS A 273 -7.33 5.86 -18.97
C LYS A 273 -6.62 7.17 -18.64
N GLU A 274 -6.82 7.75 -17.46
CA GLU A 274 -6.10 8.96 -17.03
C GLU A 274 -4.67 8.67 -16.56
N TYR A 275 -4.35 7.38 -16.30
CA TYR A 275 -3.08 6.95 -15.71
C TYR A 275 -2.28 5.99 -16.61
N MET A 276 -2.77 5.71 -17.81
CA MET A 276 -2.08 4.96 -18.86
C MET A 276 -1.41 5.92 -19.84
#